data_AF-A0A0T9A274-F1
#
_entry.id   AF-A0A0T9A274-F1
#
_cell.length_a   1.000
_cell.length_b   1.000
_cell.length_c   1.000
_cell.angle_alpha   90.00
_cell.angle_beta   90.00
_cell.angle_gamma   90.00
#
_symmetry.space_group_name_H-M   'P 1'
#
loop_
_entity.id
_entity.type
_entity.pdbx_description
1 polymer ?
#
loop_
_entity_poly.entity_id
_entity_poly.type
_entity_poly.pdbx_seq_one_letter_code
_entity_poly.pdbx_strand_id
1 'polypeptide(L)'
;MIQKKIRLTEEEARFISTKIAESGMTNFNAFARIMLIMGEVKILNFEELRELRKEINRIGVNINQVAKKVNEDEQASLNELSQILELEKHLKDTVSQFIQKQENQTKDQERWL
;
A
#
# COMPACT_ATOMS: atom_id res chain seq x y z
N MET A 1 16.75 38.23 1.01
CA MET A 1 15.85 37.09 1.30
C MET A 1 15.44 36.44 -0.01
N ILE A 2 15.32 35.11 -0.05
CA ILE A 2 14.81 34.39 -1.23
C ILE A 2 13.33 34.13 -1.03
N GLN A 3 12.50 34.50 -2.00
CA GLN A 3 11.07 34.23 -1.97
C GLN A 3 10.74 33.00 -2.82
N LYS A 4 9.96 32.08 -2.26
CA LYS A 4 9.34 30.97 -3.01
C LYS A 4 7.85 31.22 -3.09
N LYS A 5 7.27 31.06 -4.28
CA LYS A 5 5.82 31.19 -4.49
C LYS A 5 5.22 29.79 -4.58
N ILE A 6 4.14 29.55 -3.84
CA ILE A 6 3.30 28.37 -4.00
C ILE A 6 1.95 28.83 -4.59
N ARG A 7 1.36 27.99 -5.43
CA ARG A 7 0.01 28.19 -5.95
C ARG A 7 -0.90 27.23 -5.22
N LEU A 8 -2.01 27.74 -4.74
CA LEU A 8 -3.02 26.98 -4.01
C LEU A 8 -4.37 27.24 -4.65
N THR A 9 -5.19 26.21 -4.71
CA THR A 9 -6.63 26.36 -4.84
C THR A 9 -7.21 26.96 -3.56
N GLU A 10 -8.43 27.48 -3.63
CA GLU A 10 -9.09 28.01 -2.43
C GLU A 10 -9.30 26.95 -1.35
N GLU A 11 -9.54 25.70 -1.75
CA GLU A 11 -9.74 24.59 -0.82
C GLU A 11 -8.45 24.26 -0.07
N GLU A 12 -7.33 24.14 -0.78
CA GLU A 12 -6.01 23.93 -0.16
C GLU A 12 -5.64 25.09 0.78
N ALA A 13 -5.94 26.34 0.38
CA ALA A 13 -5.70 27.49 1.24
C ALA A 13 -6.52 27.43 2.54
N ARG A 14 -7.82 27.10 2.46
CA ARG A 14 -8.68 26.91 3.64
C ARG A 14 -8.15 25.77 4.53
N PHE A 15 -7.78 24.65 3.93
CA PHE A 15 -7.24 23.50 4.67
C PHE A 15 -5.96 23.85 5.43
N ILE A 16 -5.02 24.55 4.77
CA ILE A 16 -3.78 25.01 5.41
C ILE A 16 -4.07 26.00 6.54
N SER A 17 -5.02 26.92 6.37
CA SER A 17 -5.43 27.84 7.44
C SER A 17 -5.96 27.11 8.67
N THR A 18 -6.76 26.05 8.48
CA THR A 18 -7.21 25.20 9.59
C THR A 18 -6.03 24.52 10.28
N LYS A 19 -5.09 23.95 9.52
CA LYS A 19 -3.88 23.30 10.08
C LYS A 19 -3.00 24.27 10.86
N ILE A 20 -2.89 25.51 10.41
CA ILE A 20 -2.18 26.58 11.12
C ILE A 20 -2.87 26.86 12.46
N ALA A 21 -4.19 27.05 12.46
CA ALA A 21 -4.96 27.28 13.68
C ALA A 21 -4.86 26.11 14.68
N GLU A 22 -4.97 24.87 14.20
CA GLU A 22 -4.80 23.64 15.00
C GLU A 22 -3.39 23.54 15.61
N SER A 23 -2.36 24.02 14.91
CA SER A 23 -0.98 24.00 15.40
C SER A 23 -0.66 25.07 16.45
N GLY A 24 -1.59 25.99 16.74
CA GLY A 24 -1.37 27.15 17.61
C GLY A 24 -0.49 28.23 17.00
N MET A 25 -0.10 28.10 15.72
CA MET A 25 0.63 29.12 14.98
C MET A 25 -0.33 30.15 14.38
N THR A 26 0.13 31.39 14.24
CA THR A 26 -0.67 32.49 13.66
C THR A 26 -0.15 32.97 12.31
N ASN A 27 1.04 32.51 11.90
CA ASN A 27 1.73 32.98 10.70
C ASN A 27 1.98 31.85 9.70
N PHE A 28 1.40 31.98 8.51
CA PHE A 28 1.62 31.09 7.38
C PHE A 28 3.11 30.90 7.05
N ASN A 29 3.91 31.98 7.04
CA ASN A 29 5.31 31.88 6.67
C ASN A 29 6.13 31.04 7.68
N ALA A 30 5.81 31.16 8.98
CA ALA A 30 6.45 30.36 10.02
C ALA A 30 6.05 28.89 9.90
N PHE A 31 4.75 28.62 9.74
CA PHE A 31 4.21 27.28 9.55
C PHE A 31 4.80 26.61 8.29
N ALA A 32 4.77 27.29 7.15
CA ALA A 32 5.32 26.79 5.90
C ALA A 32 6.81 26.52 6.00
N ARG A 33 7.59 27.40 6.65
CA ARG A 33 9.03 27.19 6.84
C ARG A 33 9.30 25.98 7.73
N ILE A 34 8.55 25.80 8.81
CA ILE A 34 8.68 24.62 9.69
C ILE A 34 8.34 23.36 8.91
N MET A 35 7.19 23.33 8.22
CA MET A 35 6.76 22.15 7.45
C MET A 35 7.68 21.84 6.28
N LEU A 36 8.26 22.83 5.60
CA LEU A 36 9.19 22.59 4.49
C LEU A 36 10.58 22.13 4.95
N ILE A 37 10.97 22.41 6.21
CA ILE A 37 12.27 22.02 6.76
C ILE A 37 12.17 20.71 7.56
N MET A 38 11.12 20.57 8.37
CA MET A 38 10.92 19.47 9.32
C MET A 38 9.89 18.45 8.82
N GLY A 39 9.07 18.80 7.84
CA GLY A 39 8.08 17.87 7.31
C GLY A 39 8.75 16.68 6.65
N GLU A 40 8.30 15.49 7.02
CA GLU A 40 8.73 14.25 6.39
C GLU A 40 7.93 14.03 5.10
N VAL A 41 8.62 13.85 3.98
CA VAL A 41 7.99 13.39 2.74
C VAL A 41 8.02 11.87 2.73
N LYS A 42 6.91 11.24 3.09
CA LYS A 42 6.75 9.79 2.97
C LYS A 42 6.47 9.42 1.51
N ILE A 43 7.48 8.90 0.83
CA ILE A 43 7.31 8.32 -0.51
C ILE A 43 6.74 6.91 -0.31
N LEU A 44 5.43 6.77 -0.52
CA LEU A 44 4.78 5.46 -0.52
C LEU A 44 5.09 4.75 -1.84
N ASN A 45 5.99 3.78 -1.80
CA ASN A 45 6.28 2.94 -2.95
C ASN A 45 5.28 1.76 -3.00
N PHE A 46 4.33 1.82 -3.93
CA PHE A 46 3.31 0.78 -4.11
C PHE A 46 3.73 -0.35 -5.06
N GLU A 47 4.98 -0.35 -5.53
CA GLU A 47 5.46 -1.36 -6.49
C GLU A 47 5.33 -2.79 -5.91
N GLU A 48 5.67 -2.98 -4.64
CA GLU A 48 5.57 -4.29 -4.00
C GLU A 48 4.13 -4.77 -3.87
N LEU A 49 3.20 -3.85 -3.57
CA LEU A 49 1.76 -4.15 -3.52
C LEU A 49 1.22 -4.52 -4.90
N ARG A 50 1.78 -3.91 -5.97
CA ARG A 50 1.44 -4.24 -7.36
C ARG A 50 1.87 -5.66 -7.71
N GLU A 51 3.08 -6.07 -7.31
CA GLU A 51 3.56 -7.43 -7.52
C GLU A 51 2.74 -8.46 -6.72
N LEU A 52 2.42 -8.19 -5.45
CA LEU A 52 1.51 -9.04 -4.68
C LEU A 52 0.16 -9.24 -5.40
N ARG A 53 -0.43 -8.15 -5.90
CA ARG A 53 -1.70 -8.23 -6.65
C ARG A 53 -1.59 -9.11 -7.90
N LYS A 54 -0.47 -9.04 -8.63
CA LYS A 54 -0.24 -9.87 -9.81
C LYS A 54 -0.19 -11.36 -9.44
N GLU A 55 0.50 -11.72 -8.37
CA GLU A 55 0.57 -13.11 -7.91
C GLU A 55 -0.79 -13.63 -7.43
N ILE A 56 -1.53 -12.85 -6.63
CA ILE A 56 -2.89 -13.21 -6.22
C ILE A 56 -3.80 -13.41 -7.44
N ASN A 57 -3.70 -12.54 -8.46
CA ASN A 57 -4.47 -12.71 -9.69
C ASN A 57 -4.12 -14.00 -10.42
N ARG A 58 -2.84 -14.39 -10.50
CA ARG A 58 -2.41 -15.66 -11.10
C ARG A 58 -3.01 -16.86 -10.36
N ILE A 59 -2.99 -16.83 -9.04
CA ILE A 59 -3.61 -17.87 -8.21
C ILE A 59 -5.12 -17.93 -8.47
N GLY A 60 -5.80 -16.78 -8.50
CA GLY A 60 -7.24 -16.70 -8.79
C GLY A 60 -7.60 -17.27 -10.16
N VAL A 61 -6.78 -16.99 -11.19
CA VAL A 61 -6.94 -17.58 -12.53
C VAL A 61 -6.81 -19.10 -12.48
N ASN A 62 -5.83 -19.64 -11.76
CA ASN A 62 -5.66 -21.09 -11.62
C ASN A 62 -6.84 -21.74 -10.88
N ILE A 63 -7.33 -21.13 -9.80
CA ILE A 63 -8.53 -21.61 -9.09
C ILE A 63 -9.74 -21.64 -10.04
N ASN A 64 -9.92 -20.59 -10.84
CA ASN A 64 -11.03 -20.52 -11.80
C ASN A 64 -10.93 -21.61 -12.88
N GLN A 65 -9.72 -21.98 -13.30
CA GLN A 65 -9.52 -23.10 -14.24
C GLN A 65 -9.92 -24.43 -13.60
N VAL A 66 -9.53 -24.68 -12.36
CA VAL A 66 -9.93 -25.90 -11.62
C VAL A 66 -11.46 -25.93 -11.47
N ALA A 67 -12.07 -24.81 -11.08
CA ALA A 67 -13.54 -24.72 -10.94
C ALA A 67 -14.26 -24.97 -12.27
N LYS A 68 -13.77 -24.40 -13.38
CA LYS A 68 -14.33 -24.64 -14.72
C LYS A 68 -14.26 -26.13 -15.10
N LYS A 69 -13.13 -26.78 -14.80
CA LYS A 69 -12.95 -28.21 -15.07
C LYS A 69 -13.90 -29.08 -14.26
N VAL A 70 -14.04 -28.83 -12.94
CA VAL A 70 -15.02 -29.52 -12.09
C VAL A 70 -16.44 -29.33 -12.61
N ASN A 71 -16.77 -28.14 -13.09
CA ASN A 71 -18.08 -27.86 -13.67
C ASN A 71 -18.30 -28.56 -15.03
N GLU A 72 -17.25 -28.72 -15.85
CA GLU A 72 -17.30 -29.47 -17.12
C GLU A 72 -17.41 -30.98 -16.90
N ASP A 73 -16.73 -31.51 -15.88
CA ASP A 73 -16.74 -32.93 -15.53
C ASP A 73 -17.97 -33.32 -14.67
N GLU A 74 -18.77 -32.33 -14.23
CA GLU A 74 -19.91 -32.45 -13.29
C GLU A 74 -19.56 -33.13 -11.95
N GLN A 75 -18.28 -33.32 -11.67
CA GLN A 75 -17.77 -33.99 -10.47
C GLN A 75 -16.39 -33.45 -10.09
N ALA A 76 -16.11 -33.42 -8.80
CA ALA A 76 -14.79 -33.07 -8.29
C ALA A 76 -13.99 -34.36 -7.98
N SER A 77 -12.79 -34.46 -8.53
CA SER A 77 -11.82 -35.50 -8.23
C SER A 77 -10.91 -35.11 -7.07
N LEU A 78 -10.27 -36.12 -6.46
CA LEU A 78 -9.21 -35.90 -5.47
C LEU A 78 -8.05 -35.05 -6.03
N ASN A 79 -7.78 -35.14 -7.34
CA ASN A 79 -6.74 -34.35 -7.97
C ASN A 79 -7.10 -32.85 -8.00
N GLU A 80 -8.34 -32.47 -8.35
CA GLU A 80 -8.76 -31.07 -8.26
C GLU A 80 -8.73 -30.55 -6.82
N LEU A 81 -9.14 -31.37 -5.85
CA LEU A 81 -9.06 -31.01 -4.44
C LEU A 81 -7.61 -30.76 -4.00
N SER A 82 -6.68 -31.64 -4.38
CA SER A 82 -5.26 -31.45 -4.13
C SER A 82 -4.72 -30.16 -4.76
N GLN A 83 -5.11 -29.85 -6.00
CA GLN A 83 -4.71 -28.61 -6.67
C GLN A 83 -5.22 -27.36 -5.96
N ILE A 84 -6.47 -27.36 -5.48
CA ILE A 84 -7.01 -26.24 -4.70
C ILE A 84 -6.25 -26.06 -3.39
N LEU A 85 -5.94 -27.15 -2.68
CA LEU A 85 -5.17 -27.08 -1.43
C LEU A 85 -3.74 -26.54 -1.66
N GLU A 86 -3.10 -26.92 -2.77
CA GLU A 86 -1.80 -26.38 -3.15
C GLU A 86 -1.87 -24.87 -3.48
N LEU A 87 -2.91 -24.44 -4.21
CA LEU A 87 -3.13 -23.03 -4.50
C LEU A 87 -3.45 -22.21 -3.24
N GLU A 88 -4.20 -22.79 -2.29
CA GLU A 88 -4.51 -22.17 -0.99
C GLU A 88 -3.25 -21.99 -0.14
N LYS A 89 -2.39 -23.02 -0.10
CA LYS A 89 -1.08 -22.95 0.55
C LYS A 89 -0.19 -21.89 -0.12
N HIS A 90 -0.12 -21.89 -1.45
CA HIS A 90 0.68 -20.91 -2.18
C HIS A 90 0.22 -19.48 -1.87
N LEU A 91 -1.09 -19.23 -1.84
CA LEU A 91 -1.64 -17.91 -1.45
C LEU A 91 -1.22 -17.49 -0.05
N LYS A 92 -1.35 -18.40 0.94
CA LYS A 92 -0.91 -18.15 2.32
C LYS A 92 0.58 -17.80 2.38
N ASP A 93 1.40 -18.56 1.67
CA ASP A 93 2.86 -18.35 1.65
C ASP A 93 3.20 -17.00 1.00
N THR A 94 2.60 -16.65 -0.13
CA THR A 94 2.80 -15.36 -0.81
C THR A 94 2.43 -14.18 0.10
N VAL A 95 1.27 -14.25 0.76
CA VAL A 95 0.81 -13.18 1.66
C VAL A 95 1.71 -13.09 2.90
N SER A 96 2.09 -14.22 3.50
CA SER A 96 2.96 -14.25 4.68
C SER A 96 4.34 -13.69 4.38
N GLN A 97 4.93 -14.04 3.23
CA GLN A 97 6.21 -13.50 2.77
C GLN A 97 6.14 -11.98 2.57
N PHE A 98 5.05 -11.48 1.97
CA PHE A 98 4.86 -10.05 1.80
C PHE A 98 4.77 -9.32 3.14
N ILE A 99 3.96 -9.81 4.09
CA ILE A 99 3.84 -9.21 5.42
C ILE A 99 5.20 -9.19 6.14
N GLN A 100 5.92 -10.32 6.15
CA GLN A 100 7.24 -10.41 6.77
C GLN A 100 8.23 -9.40 6.19
N LYS A 101 8.19 -9.20 4.87
CA LYS A 101 9.03 -8.22 4.18
C LYS A 101 8.70 -6.79 4.60
N GLN A 102 7.41 -6.44 4.71
CA GLN A 102 6.96 -5.12 5.15
C GLN A 102 7.33 -4.84 6.62
N GLU A 103 7.19 -5.84 7.50
CA GLU A 103 7.60 -5.71 8.91
C GLU A 103 9.11 -5.46 9.03
N ASN A 104 9.93 -6.17 8.24
CA ASN A 104 11.39 -5.98 8.26
C ASN A 104 11.78 -4.59 7.72
N GLN A 105 11.14 -4.12 6.65
CA GLN A 105 11.36 -2.76 6.13
C GLN A 105 10.99 -1.68 7.15
N THR A 106 9.91 -1.88 7.91
CA THR A 106 9.48 -0.95 8.96
C THR A 106 10.49 -0.93 10.12
N LYS A 107 10.96 -2.10 10.58
CA LYS A 107 11.99 -2.21 11.64
C LYS A 107 13.31 -1.58 11.23
N ASP A 108 13.72 -1.74 9.98
CA ASP A 108 14.94 -1.10 9.48
C ASP A 108 14.79 0.42 9.46
N GLN A 109 13.64 0.95 9.01
CA GLN A 109 13.38 2.40 9.05
C GLN A 109 13.41 2.97 10.47
N GLU A 110 12.84 2.26 11.45
CA GLU A 110 12.88 2.65 12.87
C GLU A 110 14.29 2.59 13.47
N ARG A 111 15.20 1.76 12.94
CA ARG A 111 16.59 1.63 13.41
C ARG A 111 17.48 2.80 12.99
N TRP A 112 17.12 3.53 11.94
CA TRP A 112 17.86 4.69 11.42
C TRP A 112 17.31 6.05 11.88
N LEU A 113 16.24 6.03 12.68
CA LEU A 113 15.65 7.18 13.38
C LEU A 113 16.09 7.20 14.85
#